data_AF-A0A0F9TU46-F1
#
_entry.id   AF-A0A0F9TU46-F1
#
_cell.length_a   1.000
_cell.length_b   1.000
_cell.length_c   1.000
_cell.angle_alpha   90.00
_cell.angle_beta   90.00
_cell.angle_gamma   90.00
#
_symmetry.space_group_name_H-M   'P 1'
#
loop_
_entity.id
_entity.type
_entity.pdbx_description
1 polymer ?
#
loop_
_entity_poly.entity_id
_entity_poly.type
_entity_poly.pdbx_seq_one_letter_code
_entity_poly.pdbx_strand_id
1 'polypeptide(L)'
;MALPPILDGRLRIPVIAAPLFIISHPPLVIAQAKAGVVGSFPALNARPAEQLDEWLCEIEEALAAHDRDHPERPAAPFAVNQIVHKSNTRLEHDLAACVKHKVPIVITSLGARPELNDAVHSYGGIVLHDIINDRFARKAIEKGADGLIAVAAGAGGHAGTLSPFALVQEIREWFDGPLFLSGAIANGRAVLAAHMLRLIEKYEMVADIILRRAENWEGWAHNSKRHTSVVAPPGSAKTTLLQSFYEWLIGRASLVWGDGWADMIHIGHVSASADQASGVSFAVRDTIQGNEKYRLVFPRVRPHKDKFAEKEWRVEGCTGKDPTFRAVGVHGPLLG
;
A
#
# COMPACT_ATOMS: atom_id res chain seq x y z
N MET A 1 -23.36 10.01 -5.08
CA MET A 1 -23.42 11.40 -4.59
C MET A 1 -22.20 12.16 -5.08
N ALA A 2 -22.17 13.50 -5.06
CA ALA A 2 -20.93 14.26 -5.30
C ALA A 2 -19.87 13.96 -4.22
N LEU A 3 -18.62 14.31 -4.47
CA LEU A 3 -17.55 14.31 -3.46
C LEU A 3 -18.02 14.89 -2.10
N PRO A 4 -17.58 14.31 -0.96
CA PRO A 4 -17.75 14.94 0.35
C PRO A 4 -17.33 16.41 0.29
N PRO A 5 -18.09 17.37 0.88
CA PRO A 5 -17.80 18.79 0.76
C PRO A 5 -16.38 19.21 1.16
N ILE A 6 -15.73 18.43 2.04
CA ILE A 6 -14.35 18.62 2.49
C ILE A 6 -13.29 18.34 1.40
N LEU A 7 -13.67 17.65 0.33
CA LEU A 7 -12.85 17.33 -0.84
C LEU A 7 -13.18 18.21 -2.06
N ASP A 8 -14.34 18.85 -2.08
CA ASP A 8 -14.81 19.64 -3.23
C ASP A 8 -13.91 20.86 -3.47
N GLY A 9 -13.57 21.12 -4.74
CA GLY A 9 -12.65 22.19 -5.16
C GLY A 9 -11.19 22.11 -4.64
N ARG A 10 -10.86 21.21 -3.69
CA ARG A 10 -9.52 21.11 -3.06
C ARG A 10 -8.56 20.13 -3.76
N LEU A 11 -9.04 19.38 -4.75
CA LEU A 11 -8.28 18.30 -5.39
C LEU A 11 -7.95 18.60 -6.86
N ARG A 12 -6.71 18.31 -7.25
CA ARG A 12 -6.23 18.41 -8.65
C ARG A 12 -6.52 17.14 -9.44
N ILE A 13 -6.49 16.00 -8.76
CA ILE A 13 -6.93 14.70 -9.26
C ILE A 13 -7.69 13.99 -8.13
N PRO A 14 -8.70 13.17 -8.45
CA PRO A 14 -9.51 12.50 -7.45
C PRO A 14 -8.75 11.29 -6.87
N VAL A 15 -7.75 11.56 -6.02
CA VAL A 15 -6.83 10.58 -5.43
C VAL A 15 -6.61 10.85 -3.94
N ILE A 16 -6.68 9.79 -3.14
CA ILE A 16 -6.07 9.70 -1.81
C ILE A 16 -4.80 8.87 -1.92
N ALA A 17 -3.66 9.37 -1.43
CA ALA A 17 -2.44 8.58 -1.28
C ALA A 17 -2.56 7.72 -0.01
N ALA A 18 -2.36 6.40 -0.11
CA ALA A 18 -2.66 5.51 1.02
C ALA A 18 -1.73 5.73 2.24
N PRO A 19 -2.24 5.43 3.44
CA PRO A 19 -1.48 5.57 4.68
C PRO A 19 -0.51 4.39 4.83
N LEU A 20 0.76 4.60 4.45
CA LEU A 20 1.78 3.56 4.46
C LEU A 20 2.50 3.49 5.82
N PHE A 21 2.40 2.36 6.50
CA PHE A 21 3.12 2.11 7.76
C PHE A 21 4.64 2.22 7.56
N ILE A 22 5.32 2.92 8.46
CA ILE A 22 6.77 3.26 8.43
C ILE A 22 7.19 4.21 7.28
N ILE A 23 6.32 4.51 6.30
CA ILE A 23 6.70 5.35 5.13
C ILE A 23 6.00 6.71 5.12
N SER A 24 4.71 6.76 5.46
CA SER A 24 3.96 8.02 5.51
C SER A 24 4.34 8.82 6.77
N HIS A 25 5.05 9.93 6.56
CA HIS A 25 5.51 10.89 7.56
C HIS A 25 5.14 12.32 7.11
N PRO A 26 5.15 13.34 8.01
CA PRO A 26 4.68 14.68 7.70
C PRO A 26 5.24 15.29 6.40
N PRO A 27 6.55 15.20 6.07
CA PRO A 27 7.07 15.76 4.83
C PRO A 27 6.42 15.19 3.56
N LEU A 28 6.08 13.89 3.56
CA LEU A 28 5.41 13.24 2.43
C LEU A 28 3.93 13.66 2.36
N VAL A 29 3.24 13.72 3.50
CA VAL A 29 1.83 14.12 3.61
C VAL A 29 1.65 15.57 3.16
N ILE A 30 2.52 16.47 3.63
CA ILE A 30 2.55 17.89 3.26
C ILE A 30 2.81 18.05 1.75
N ALA A 31 3.76 17.29 1.18
CA ALA A 31 4.05 17.33 -0.25
C ALA A 31 2.87 16.84 -1.12
N GLN A 32 2.18 15.78 -0.69
CA GLN A 32 0.97 15.27 -1.35
C GLN A 32 -0.17 16.28 -1.32
N ALA A 33 -0.45 16.84 -0.13
CA ALA A 33 -1.48 17.85 0.07
C ALA A 33 -1.25 19.10 -0.78
N LYS A 34 -0.02 19.66 -0.78
CA LYS A 34 0.39 20.80 -1.62
C LYS A 34 0.34 20.50 -3.12
N ALA A 35 0.38 19.23 -3.52
CA ALA A 35 0.21 18.79 -4.90
C ALA A 35 -1.26 18.63 -5.34
N GLY A 36 -2.23 18.81 -4.42
CA GLY A 36 -3.65 18.66 -4.68
C GLY A 36 -4.13 17.20 -4.65
N VAL A 37 -3.51 16.37 -3.83
CA VAL A 37 -3.86 14.96 -3.55
C VAL A 37 -4.02 14.81 -2.04
N VAL A 38 -5.02 14.06 -1.56
CA VAL A 38 -5.15 13.84 -0.10
C VAL A 38 -3.93 13.05 0.38
N GLY A 39 -3.07 13.68 1.18
CA GLY A 39 -1.94 13.01 1.81
C GLY A 39 -2.41 12.27 3.07
N SER A 40 -1.90 11.07 3.34
CA SER A 40 -2.32 10.33 4.54
C SER A 40 -1.25 9.48 5.20
N PHE A 41 -1.42 9.25 6.51
CA PHE A 41 -0.48 8.49 7.33
C PHE A 41 -1.17 7.70 8.46
N PRO A 42 -0.65 6.53 8.88
CA PRO A 42 -1.08 5.86 10.10
C PRO A 42 -0.61 6.59 11.36
N ALA A 43 -1.50 6.80 12.33
CA ALA A 43 -1.15 7.39 13.63
C ALA A 43 -0.01 6.62 14.33
N LEU A 44 0.03 5.29 14.16
CA LEU A 44 1.06 4.39 14.68
C LEU A 44 2.47 4.57 14.07
N ASN A 45 2.63 5.45 13.08
CA ASN A 45 3.95 5.88 12.59
C ASN A 45 4.60 6.89 13.54
N ALA A 46 3.83 7.77 14.19
CA ALA A 46 4.33 8.72 15.18
C ALA A 46 4.78 7.96 16.44
N ARG A 47 6.05 8.08 16.83
CA ARG A 47 6.65 7.31 17.94
C ARG A 47 7.66 8.18 18.70
N PRO A 48 7.43 8.47 19.99
CA PRO A 48 6.39 7.91 20.88
C PRO A 48 4.97 8.44 20.57
N ALA A 49 3.94 8.06 21.32
CA ALA A 49 2.54 8.34 20.95
C ALA A 49 2.20 9.84 20.98
N GLU A 50 2.90 10.58 21.82
CA GLU A 50 2.84 12.03 22.00
C GLU A 50 3.29 12.78 20.73
N GLN A 51 4.17 12.19 19.93
CA GLN A 51 4.67 12.77 18.67
C GLN A 51 3.55 12.98 17.63
N LEU A 52 2.40 12.32 17.77
CA LEU A 52 1.27 12.56 16.87
C LEU A 52 0.76 14.00 16.95
N ASP A 53 0.81 14.62 18.13
CA ASP A 53 0.42 16.01 18.37
C ASP A 53 1.34 16.98 17.61
N GLU A 54 2.67 16.74 17.70
CA GLU A 54 3.71 17.50 17.00
C GLU A 54 3.56 17.41 15.47
N TRP A 55 3.28 16.21 14.95
CA TRP A 55 3.07 15.99 13.52
C TRP A 55 1.80 16.67 12.99
N LEU A 56 0.72 16.69 13.78
CA LEU A 56 -0.51 17.38 13.40
C LEU A 56 -0.30 18.90 13.35
N CYS A 57 0.39 19.47 14.34
CA CYS A 57 0.86 20.87 14.28
C CYS A 57 1.70 21.16 13.02
N GLU A 58 2.72 20.34 12.74
CA GLU A 58 3.61 20.54 11.57
C GLU A 58 2.82 20.55 10.25
N ILE A 59 1.89 19.60 10.08
CA ILE A 59 1.05 19.50 8.88
C ILE A 59 0.12 20.72 8.79
N GLU A 60 -0.59 21.06 9.86
CA GLU A 60 -1.53 22.19 9.90
C GLU A 60 -0.84 23.52 9.59
N GLU A 61 0.29 23.82 10.22
CA GLU A 61 1.07 25.03 9.96
C GLU A 61 1.58 25.08 8.52
N ALA A 62 2.12 23.96 8.01
CA ALA A 62 2.70 23.89 6.67
C ALA A 62 1.65 23.98 5.54
N LEU A 63 0.42 23.53 5.79
CA LEU A 63 -0.71 23.67 4.86
C LEU A 63 -1.38 25.04 4.99
N ALA A 64 -1.56 25.57 6.19
CA ALA A 64 -2.06 26.93 6.39
C ALA A 64 -1.11 27.98 5.79
N ALA A 65 0.21 27.75 5.80
CA ALA A 65 1.16 28.57 5.04
C ALA A 65 0.94 28.47 3.53
N HIS A 66 0.73 27.27 2.98
CA HIS A 66 0.46 27.08 1.56
C HIS A 66 -0.80 27.82 1.10
N ASP A 67 -1.89 27.71 1.86
CA ASP A 67 -3.18 28.32 1.53
C ASP A 67 -3.12 29.86 1.58
N ARG A 68 -2.24 30.44 2.41
CA ARG A 68 -1.97 31.90 2.41
C ARG A 68 -1.14 32.33 1.20
N ASP A 69 -0.12 31.55 0.84
CA ASP A 69 0.82 31.87 -0.24
C ASP A 69 0.23 31.56 -1.64
N HIS A 70 -0.77 30.68 -1.72
CA HIS A 70 -1.44 30.21 -2.93
C HIS A 70 -2.97 30.19 -2.79
N PRO A 71 -3.63 31.34 -2.54
CA PRO A 71 -5.08 31.39 -2.33
C PRO A 71 -5.90 30.96 -3.56
N GLU A 72 -5.33 31.04 -4.76
CA GLU A 72 -5.92 30.54 -6.01
C GLU A 72 -5.85 29.01 -6.15
N ARG A 73 -5.02 28.35 -5.32
CA ARG A 73 -4.75 26.91 -5.40
C ARG A 73 -4.34 26.32 -4.05
N PRO A 74 -5.26 26.34 -3.06
CA PRO A 74 -4.98 25.82 -1.72
C PRO A 74 -4.72 24.30 -1.73
N ALA A 75 -4.13 23.80 -0.64
CA ALA A 75 -3.76 22.40 -0.50
C ALA A 75 -4.97 21.47 -0.40
N ALA A 76 -4.82 20.22 -0.82
CA ALA A 76 -5.77 19.17 -0.46
C ALA A 76 -5.74 18.92 1.07
N PRO A 77 -6.85 18.46 1.68
CA PRO A 77 -6.82 18.03 3.09
C PRO A 77 -5.89 16.82 3.28
N PHE A 78 -5.54 16.53 4.53
CA PHE A 78 -4.80 15.33 4.91
C PHE A 78 -5.73 14.30 5.59
N ALA A 79 -5.26 13.07 5.75
CA ALA A 79 -5.99 12.04 6.49
C ALA A 79 -5.11 11.26 7.48
N VAL A 80 -5.69 10.86 8.61
CA VAL A 80 -5.02 10.03 9.63
C VAL A 80 -5.67 8.66 9.68
N ASN A 81 -4.88 7.59 9.53
CA ASN A 81 -5.35 6.22 9.63
C ASN A 81 -5.26 5.68 11.06
N GLN A 82 -6.39 5.20 11.54
CA GLN A 82 -6.60 4.61 12.86
C GLN A 82 -6.87 3.11 12.74
N ILE A 83 -6.00 2.29 13.32
CA ILE A 83 -6.21 0.84 13.39
C ILE A 83 -7.12 0.55 14.58
N VAL A 84 -8.37 0.17 14.30
CA VAL A 84 -9.44 0.01 15.31
C VAL A 84 -9.40 -1.36 16.00
N HIS A 85 -8.51 -2.25 15.56
CA HIS A 85 -8.34 -3.59 16.12
C HIS A 85 -8.02 -3.56 17.62
N LYS A 86 -8.60 -4.50 18.38
CA LYS A 86 -8.53 -4.59 19.85
C LYS A 86 -7.12 -4.68 20.46
N SER A 87 -6.08 -4.94 19.66
CA SER A 87 -4.69 -4.97 20.09
C SER A 87 -4.00 -3.60 20.02
N ASN A 88 -4.64 -2.59 19.42
CA ASN A 88 -4.14 -1.22 19.41
C ASN A 88 -4.47 -0.55 20.75
N THR A 89 -3.48 -0.46 21.64
CA THR A 89 -3.59 0.19 22.95
C THR A 89 -3.46 1.73 22.89
N ARG A 90 -3.31 2.31 21.69
CA ARG A 90 -3.19 3.76 21.48
C ARG A 90 -4.44 4.42 20.90
N LEU A 91 -5.43 3.64 20.45
CA LEU A 91 -6.55 4.17 19.65
C LEU A 91 -7.23 5.37 20.32
N GLU A 92 -7.48 5.29 21.63
CA GLU A 92 -8.15 6.34 22.40
C GLU A 92 -7.28 7.61 22.54
N HIS A 93 -5.96 7.48 22.69
CA HIS A 93 -5.00 8.59 22.70
C HIS A 93 -4.87 9.24 21.31
N ASP A 94 -4.67 8.41 20.28
CA ASP A 94 -4.48 8.86 18.90
C ASP A 94 -5.77 9.52 18.36
N LEU A 95 -6.96 9.06 18.78
CA LEU A 95 -8.24 9.68 18.47
C LEU A 95 -8.43 11.01 19.20
N ALA A 96 -8.02 11.11 20.48
CA ALA A 96 -8.10 12.37 21.22
C ALA A 96 -7.25 13.47 20.55
N ALA A 97 -6.06 13.12 20.04
CA ALA A 97 -5.26 14.02 19.21
C ALA A 97 -5.99 14.42 17.92
N CYS A 98 -6.61 13.47 17.21
CA CYS A 98 -7.41 13.77 16.01
C CYS A 98 -8.58 14.73 16.30
N VAL A 99 -9.25 14.60 17.45
CA VAL A 99 -10.35 15.47 17.88
C VAL A 99 -9.84 16.87 18.23
N LYS A 100 -8.75 16.97 19.00
CA LYS A 100 -8.10 18.25 19.35
C LYS A 100 -7.76 19.06 18.10
N HIS A 101 -7.18 18.39 17.10
CA HIS A 101 -6.73 18.96 15.84
C HIS A 101 -7.83 19.06 14.77
N LYS A 102 -9.01 18.48 15.01
CA LYS A 102 -10.13 18.43 14.06
C LYS A 102 -9.71 17.85 12.70
N VAL A 103 -8.98 16.74 12.73
CA VAL A 103 -8.41 16.07 11.55
C VAL A 103 -9.49 15.86 10.48
N PRO A 104 -9.35 16.45 9.27
CA PRO A 104 -10.47 16.55 8.34
C PRO A 104 -10.98 15.17 7.86
N ILE A 105 -10.09 14.19 7.73
CA ILE A 105 -10.43 12.84 7.28
C ILE A 105 -9.77 11.82 8.20
N VAL A 106 -10.57 10.96 8.83
CA VAL A 106 -10.06 9.80 9.58
C VAL A 106 -10.31 8.54 8.75
N ILE A 107 -9.25 7.82 8.42
CA ILE A 107 -9.36 6.50 7.78
C ILE A 107 -9.38 5.46 8.90
N THR A 108 -10.33 4.53 8.89
CA THR A 108 -10.39 3.45 9.89
C THR A 108 -10.17 2.09 9.26
N SER A 109 -9.48 1.19 9.97
CA SER A 109 -9.18 -0.16 9.47
C SER A 109 -9.26 -1.23 10.56
N LEU A 110 -9.45 -2.49 10.14
CA LEU A 110 -9.46 -3.69 10.99
C LEU A 110 -10.48 -3.68 12.15
N GLY A 111 -11.57 -2.92 11.97
CA GLY A 111 -12.70 -2.85 12.92
C GLY A 111 -13.45 -1.52 12.78
N ALA A 112 -14.72 -1.51 13.17
CA ALA A 112 -15.55 -0.30 13.17
C ALA A 112 -16.20 -0.13 14.55
N ARG A 113 -16.08 1.08 15.12
CA ARG A 113 -16.60 1.52 16.42
C ARG A 113 -17.44 2.78 16.20
N PRO A 114 -18.76 2.78 16.49
CA PRO A 114 -19.61 3.98 16.31
C PRO A 114 -19.06 5.19 17.06
N GLU A 115 -18.50 4.99 18.25
CA GLU A 115 -17.99 6.05 19.13
C GLU A 115 -16.82 6.84 18.50
N LEU A 116 -16.07 6.21 17.58
CA LEU A 116 -15.04 6.88 16.81
C LEU A 116 -15.67 7.79 15.75
N ASN A 117 -16.71 7.32 15.08
CA ASN A 117 -17.43 8.09 14.06
C ASN A 117 -18.10 9.30 14.71
N ASP A 118 -18.82 9.10 15.82
CA ASP A 118 -19.42 10.18 16.62
C ASP A 118 -18.39 11.25 17.03
N ALA A 119 -17.19 10.82 17.48
CA ALA A 119 -16.10 11.72 17.84
C ALA A 119 -15.57 12.53 16.64
N VAL A 120 -15.45 11.92 15.46
CA VAL A 120 -15.02 12.60 14.22
C VAL A 120 -16.08 13.56 13.68
N HIS A 121 -17.34 13.13 13.67
CA HIS A 121 -18.48 13.94 13.26
C HIS A 121 -18.71 15.15 14.18
N SER A 122 -18.36 15.05 15.47
CA SER A 122 -18.54 16.14 16.45
C SER A 122 -17.86 17.46 16.08
N TYR A 123 -16.83 17.43 15.24
CA TYR A 123 -16.12 18.61 14.72
C TYR A 123 -16.26 18.80 13.20
N GLY A 124 -17.07 17.98 12.51
CA GLY A 124 -17.29 18.06 11.07
C GLY A 124 -16.25 17.36 10.20
N GLY A 125 -15.39 16.50 10.76
CA GLY A 125 -14.56 15.58 9.98
C GLY A 125 -15.39 14.44 9.38
N ILE A 126 -14.79 13.67 8.46
CA ILE A 126 -15.42 12.47 7.86
C ILE A 126 -14.61 11.20 8.15
N VAL A 127 -15.30 10.05 8.20
CA VAL A 127 -14.69 8.73 8.35
C VAL A 127 -14.79 7.91 7.07
N LEU A 128 -13.65 7.44 6.58
CA LEU A 128 -13.56 6.49 5.46
C LEU A 128 -13.09 5.13 5.99
N HIS A 129 -13.80 4.04 5.72
CA HIS A 129 -13.45 2.71 6.25
C HIS A 129 -12.77 1.80 5.21
N ASP A 130 -11.59 1.27 5.53
CA ASP A 130 -10.89 0.26 4.73
C ASP A 130 -11.65 -1.08 4.76
N ILE A 131 -12.08 -1.55 3.59
CA ILE A 131 -12.82 -2.82 3.43
C ILE A 131 -12.19 -3.73 2.38
N ILE A 132 -12.40 -5.03 2.54
CA ILE A 132 -11.88 -6.07 1.64
C ILE A 132 -12.97 -6.96 1.04
N ASN A 133 -14.24 -6.74 1.40
CA ASN A 133 -15.44 -7.43 0.87
C ASN A 133 -16.71 -6.65 1.24
N ASP A 134 -17.82 -6.98 0.56
CA ASP A 134 -19.14 -6.35 0.75
C ASP A 134 -19.68 -6.47 2.19
N ARG A 135 -19.44 -7.61 2.87
CA ARG A 135 -19.87 -7.80 4.27
C ARG A 135 -19.24 -6.80 5.23
N PHE A 136 -17.99 -6.40 5.00
CA PHE A 136 -17.35 -5.34 5.78
C PHE A 136 -17.78 -3.94 5.33
N ALA A 137 -18.07 -3.74 4.04
CA ALA A 137 -18.66 -2.50 3.52
C ALA A 137 -19.99 -2.17 4.20
N ARG A 138 -20.96 -3.10 4.19
CA ARG A 138 -22.25 -2.91 4.87
C ARG A 138 -22.07 -2.59 6.36
N LYS A 139 -21.25 -3.37 7.07
CA LYS A 139 -20.98 -3.17 8.50
C LYS A 139 -20.31 -1.84 8.85
N ALA A 140 -19.57 -1.24 7.93
CA ALA A 140 -18.97 0.06 8.13
C ALA A 140 -20.01 1.18 8.03
N ILE A 141 -20.85 1.12 6.98
CA ILE A 141 -21.95 2.07 6.77
C ILE A 141 -23.04 1.93 7.86
N GLU A 142 -23.41 0.70 8.24
CA GLU A 142 -24.31 0.40 9.37
C GLU A 142 -23.84 1.02 10.70
N LYS A 143 -22.53 1.26 10.84
CA LYS A 143 -21.91 1.86 12.03
C LYS A 143 -21.60 3.35 11.89
N GLY A 144 -21.99 3.98 10.78
CA GLY A 144 -21.84 5.42 10.56
C GLY A 144 -20.53 5.87 9.92
N ALA A 145 -19.82 5.01 9.17
CA ALA A 145 -18.76 5.51 8.29
C ALA A 145 -19.38 6.29 7.11
N ASP A 146 -18.85 7.46 6.78
CA ASP A 146 -19.33 8.28 5.66
C ASP A 146 -18.98 7.65 4.31
N GLY A 147 -17.89 6.89 4.25
CA GLY A 147 -17.39 6.30 3.02
C GLY A 147 -16.55 5.04 3.22
N LEU A 148 -16.17 4.44 2.09
CA LEU A 148 -15.51 3.14 2.01
C LEU A 148 -14.25 3.24 1.16
N ILE A 149 -13.17 2.59 1.58
CA ILE A 149 -11.97 2.36 0.76
C ILE A 149 -11.91 0.86 0.45
N ALA A 150 -12.28 0.47 -0.76
CA ALA A 150 -12.20 -0.89 -1.24
C ALA A 150 -10.74 -1.27 -1.53
N VAL A 151 -10.09 -1.93 -0.57
CA VAL A 151 -8.71 -2.41 -0.64
C VAL A 151 -8.69 -3.75 -1.38
N ALA A 152 -8.77 -3.69 -2.70
CA ALA A 152 -8.88 -4.84 -3.59
C ALA A 152 -7.54 -5.57 -3.82
N ALA A 153 -7.60 -6.69 -4.55
CA ALA A 153 -6.41 -7.46 -4.92
C ALA A 153 -5.37 -6.59 -5.66
N GLY A 154 -4.14 -6.61 -5.17
CA GLY A 154 -3.02 -5.81 -5.69
C GLY A 154 -2.66 -4.59 -4.86
N ALA A 155 -3.37 -4.31 -3.75
CA ALA A 155 -2.92 -3.35 -2.74
C ALA A 155 -1.75 -3.91 -1.90
N GLY A 156 -0.99 -3.02 -1.24
CA GLY A 156 0.04 -3.41 -0.28
C GLY A 156 -0.54 -3.77 1.09
N GLY A 157 0.17 -4.58 1.88
CA GLY A 157 -0.24 -4.93 3.25
C GLY A 157 -1.49 -5.81 3.31
N HIS A 158 -2.43 -5.46 4.21
CA HIS A 158 -3.65 -6.22 4.52
C HIS A 158 -4.73 -6.09 3.42
N ALA A 159 -4.38 -6.44 2.19
CA ALA A 159 -5.24 -6.35 1.01
C ALA A 159 -6.26 -7.49 0.91
N GLY A 160 -7.40 -7.20 0.29
CA GLY A 160 -8.39 -8.20 -0.09
C GLY A 160 -7.93 -9.11 -1.24
N THR A 161 -8.64 -10.21 -1.44
CA THR A 161 -8.40 -11.16 -2.53
C THR A 161 -9.29 -10.94 -3.74
N LEU A 162 -10.31 -10.08 -3.63
CA LEU A 162 -11.33 -9.84 -4.65
C LEU A 162 -10.81 -8.95 -5.78
N SER A 163 -11.34 -9.18 -6.99
CA SER A 163 -11.09 -8.34 -8.15
C SER A 163 -11.58 -6.90 -7.89
N PRO A 164 -10.84 -5.85 -8.29
CA PRO A 164 -11.31 -4.47 -8.17
C PRO A 164 -12.61 -4.22 -8.94
N PHE A 165 -12.85 -4.94 -10.04
CA PHE A 165 -14.09 -4.83 -10.81
C PHE A 165 -15.29 -5.38 -10.03
N ALA A 166 -15.17 -6.62 -9.52
CA ALA A 166 -16.24 -7.30 -8.79
C ALA A 166 -16.58 -6.58 -7.48
N LEU A 167 -15.58 -6.24 -6.67
CA LEU A 167 -15.79 -5.58 -5.38
C LEU A 167 -16.43 -4.19 -5.53
N VAL A 168 -16.08 -3.43 -6.57
CA VAL A 168 -16.74 -2.13 -6.84
C VAL A 168 -18.18 -2.34 -7.33
N GLN A 169 -18.44 -3.32 -8.20
CA GLN A 169 -19.80 -3.61 -8.67
C GLN A 169 -20.72 -4.05 -7.52
N GLU A 170 -20.32 -5.06 -6.73
CA GLU A 170 -21.09 -5.57 -5.57
C GLU A 170 -21.48 -4.46 -4.58
N ILE A 171 -20.55 -3.53 -4.29
CA ILE A 171 -20.82 -2.41 -3.37
C ILE A 171 -21.76 -1.37 -4.03
N ARG A 172 -21.61 -1.12 -5.33
CA ARG A 172 -22.44 -0.14 -6.06
C ARG A 172 -23.88 -0.60 -6.30
N GLU A 173 -24.22 -1.87 -6.10
CA GLU A 173 -25.62 -2.34 -6.10
C GLU A 173 -26.47 -1.73 -4.96
N TRP A 174 -25.85 -1.15 -3.92
CA TRP A 174 -26.57 -0.64 -2.73
C TRP A 174 -25.97 0.60 -2.07
N PHE A 175 -24.75 1.01 -2.43
CA PHE A 175 -24.07 2.16 -1.81
C PHE A 175 -23.79 3.27 -2.83
N ASP A 176 -24.55 4.36 -2.75
CA ASP A 176 -24.41 5.57 -3.57
C ASP A 176 -23.37 6.58 -3.05
N GLY A 177 -22.79 6.30 -1.87
CA GLY A 177 -21.92 7.23 -1.16
C GLY A 177 -20.47 7.28 -1.65
N PRO A 178 -19.59 7.96 -0.91
CA PRO A 178 -18.14 8.02 -1.15
C PRO A 178 -17.48 6.63 -1.04
N LEU A 179 -17.34 5.94 -2.17
CA LEU A 179 -16.46 4.79 -2.31
C LEU A 179 -15.09 5.28 -2.80
N PHE A 180 -14.00 4.59 -2.49
CA PHE A 180 -12.67 4.77 -3.07
C PHE A 180 -12.15 3.37 -3.43
N LEU A 181 -11.43 3.22 -4.54
CA LEU A 181 -10.82 1.95 -4.91
C LEU A 181 -9.32 2.03 -4.68
N SER A 182 -8.74 1.07 -3.96
CA SER A 182 -7.29 0.85 -3.82
C SER A 182 -6.90 -0.52 -4.37
N GLY A 183 -5.68 -0.61 -4.91
CA GLY A 183 -5.08 -1.86 -5.38
C GLY A 183 -4.54 -1.76 -6.82
N ALA A 184 -3.22 -1.91 -6.97
CA ALA A 184 -2.48 -1.85 -8.24
C ALA A 184 -2.71 -0.60 -9.13
N ILE A 185 -3.37 0.45 -8.63
CA ILE A 185 -3.50 1.74 -9.31
C ILE A 185 -2.14 2.44 -9.24
N ALA A 186 -1.46 2.64 -10.37
CA ALA A 186 -0.07 3.12 -10.39
C ALA A 186 0.23 4.19 -11.45
N ASN A 187 -0.79 4.73 -12.13
CA ASN A 187 -0.64 5.75 -13.17
C ASN A 187 -2.00 6.36 -13.52
N GLY A 188 -1.99 7.49 -14.25
CA GLY A 188 -3.21 8.19 -14.66
C GLY A 188 -4.21 7.36 -15.48
N ARG A 189 -3.76 6.33 -16.22
CA ARG A 189 -4.70 5.43 -16.95
C ARG A 189 -5.44 4.51 -15.99
N ALA A 190 -4.77 4.05 -14.92
CA ALA A 190 -5.40 3.26 -13.86
C ALA A 190 -6.37 4.12 -13.02
N VAL A 191 -6.00 5.38 -12.70
CA VAL A 191 -6.91 6.35 -12.06
C VAL A 191 -8.14 6.60 -12.93
N LEU A 192 -7.97 6.82 -14.24
CA LEU A 192 -9.07 6.97 -15.19
C LEU A 192 -9.93 5.71 -15.27
N ALA A 193 -9.35 4.51 -15.33
CA ALA A 193 -10.10 3.25 -15.35
C ALA A 193 -10.93 3.04 -14.07
N ALA A 194 -10.35 3.33 -12.90
CA ALA A 194 -11.04 3.28 -11.62
C ALA A 194 -12.14 4.36 -11.48
N HIS A 195 -12.00 5.50 -12.17
CA HIS A 195 -13.06 6.48 -12.33
C HIS A 195 -14.16 5.97 -13.28
N MET A 196 -13.80 5.38 -14.42
CA MET A 196 -14.74 4.79 -15.38
C MET A 196 -15.54 3.62 -14.81
N LEU A 197 -14.97 2.85 -13.87
CA LEU A 197 -15.70 1.81 -13.14
C LEU A 197 -16.92 2.33 -12.35
N ARG A 198 -16.99 3.66 -12.11
CA ARG A 198 -18.11 4.35 -11.48
C ARG A 198 -19.06 5.00 -12.48
N LEU A 199 -18.61 5.21 -13.71
CA LEU A 199 -19.41 5.88 -14.75
C LEU A 199 -20.56 5.01 -15.27
N ILE A 200 -20.68 3.77 -14.80
CA ILE A 200 -21.88 2.96 -15.02
C ILE A 200 -23.08 3.63 -14.30
N GLU A 201 -22.93 4.10 -13.05
CA GLU A 201 -23.93 4.94 -12.36
C GLU A 201 -23.30 6.01 -11.45
N LYS A 202 -23.14 7.24 -11.99
CA LYS A 202 -22.91 8.55 -11.32
C LYS A 202 -22.08 8.60 -10.00
N TYR A 203 -20.77 8.85 -10.17
CA TYR A 203 -19.82 9.48 -9.22
C TYR A 203 -19.20 8.56 -8.13
N GLU A 204 -18.07 8.85 -7.46
CA GLU A 204 -16.89 9.70 -7.75
C GLU A 204 -15.64 9.17 -6.97
N MET A 205 -14.42 9.38 -7.47
CA MET A 205 -13.11 9.30 -6.76
C MET A 205 -12.45 7.96 -6.31
N VAL A 206 -11.11 7.90 -6.32
CA VAL A 206 -10.22 6.71 -6.29
C VAL A 206 -9.08 6.87 -5.24
N ALA A 207 -8.37 5.80 -4.87
CA ALA A 207 -7.19 5.82 -3.99
C ALA A 207 -5.96 5.09 -4.59
N ASP A 208 -4.76 5.55 -4.21
CA ASP A 208 -3.41 4.99 -4.51
C ASP A 208 -2.92 5.01 -5.97
N ILE A 209 -1.63 4.84 -6.33
CA ILE A 209 -0.32 4.73 -5.65
C ILE A 209 0.77 5.35 -6.59
N ILE A 210 1.91 5.82 -6.05
CA ILE A 210 3.28 5.54 -6.55
C ILE A 210 4.31 6.16 -5.60
N LEU A 211 5.31 5.35 -5.23
CA LEU A 211 6.59 5.83 -4.69
C LEU A 211 7.62 5.92 -5.82
N ARG A 212 8.29 7.08 -5.94
CA ARG A 212 9.63 7.18 -6.54
C ARG A 212 10.52 7.94 -5.57
N ARG A 213 11.56 7.25 -5.08
CA ARG A 213 12.66 7.78 -4.22
C ARG A 213 12.22 8.60 -3.01
N ALA A 214 12.19 7.95 -1.85
CA ALA A 214 12.65 8.59 -0.62
C ALA A 214 14.14 8.28 -0.48
N GLU A 215 15.00 9.23 -0.85
CA GLU A 215 16.42 9.21 -0.49
C GLU A 215 16.56 10.00 0.82
N ASN A 216 17.36 9.47 1.76
CA ASN A 216 17.57 9.94 3.15
C ASN A 216 16.49 9.50 4.18
N TRP A 217 16.75 8.39 4.87
CA TRP A 217 16.09 8.05 6.14
C TRP A 217 17.02 7.26 7.07
N GLU A 218 17.32 7.81 8.25
CA GLU A 218 18.11 7.15 9.30
C GLU A 218 17.32 7.06 10.62
N GLY A 219 16.41 6.09 10.71
CA GLY A 219 15.70 5.79 11.96
C GLY A 219 15.08 4.40 12.02
N TRP A 220 15.55 3.56 12.95
CA TRP A 220 14.86 2.48 13.67
C TRP A 220 14.01 1.41 12.93
N ALA A 221 13.89 1.42 11.61
CA ALA A 221 13.55 0.20 10.86
C ALA A 221 14.74 -0.77 10.92
N HIS A 222 14.49 -2.06 11.20
CA HIS A 222 15.51 -3.12 11.07
C HIS A 222 16.27 -2.97 9.73
N ASN A 223 17.60 -2.94 9.77
CA ASN A 223 18.47 -2.61 8.63
C ASN A 223 18.14 -3.40 7.35
N SER A 224 17.67 -4.64 7.49
CA SER A 224 17.26 -5.51 6.38
C SER A 224 16.26 -4.85 5.41
N LYS A 225 15.42 -3.92 5.86
CA LYS A 225 14.49 -3.18 4.97
C LYS A 225 15.16 -2.07 4.15
N ARG A 226 16.29 -1.49 4.60
CA ARG A 226 17.01 -0.46 3.83
C ARG A 226 17.76 -1.05 2.64
N HIS A 227 18.19 -2.31 2.76
CA HIS A 227 18.95 -3.01 1.75
C HIS A 227 18.10 -3.91 0.84
N THR A 228 16.77 -3.93 0.99
CA THR A 228 15.86 -4.77 0.19
C THR A 228 15.19 -3.97 -0.94
N SER A 229 15.33 -4.42 -2.19
CA SER A 229 14.65 -3.85 -3.37
C SER A 229 13.84 -4.92 -4.10
N VAL A 230 12.57 -4.61 -4.41
CA VAL A 230 11.69 -5.51 -5.17
C VAL A 230 11.43 -4.95 -6.58
N VAL A 231 11.84 -5.70 -7.60
CA VAL A 231 11.58 -5.39 -9.01
C VAL A 231 10.35 -6.18 -9.45
N ALA A 232 9.20 -5.52 -9.46
CA ALA A 232 7.93 -6.06 -9.94
C ALA A 232 7.54 -5.39 -11.27
N PRO A 233 7.85 -5.99 -12.45
CA PRO A 233 7.40 -5.47 -13.73
C PRO A 233 5.86 -5.49 -13.87
N PRO A 234 5.29 -4.69 -14.79
CA PRO A 234 3.84 -4.74 -15.08
C PRO A 234 3.38 -6.17 -15.40
N GLY A 235 2.30 -6.60 -14.75
CA GLY A 235 1.79 -7.98 -14.82
C GLY A 235 2.21 -8.89 -13.67
N SER A 236 3.18 -8.50 -12.84
CA SER A 236 3.59 -9.29 -11.65
C SER A 236 2.46 -9.49 -10.64
N ALA A 237 2.24 -10.74 -10.22
CA ALA A 237 1.13 -11.11 -9.35
C ALA A 237 1.45 -10.98 -7.85
N LYS A 238 0.58 -10.27 -7.12
CA LYS A 238 0.42 -10.20 -5.65
C LYS A 238 1.63 -9.79 -4.78
N THR A 239 1.56 -8.57 -4.26
CA THR A 239 2.21 -8.06 -3.04
C THR A 239 1.98 -8.92 -1.79
N THR A 240 0.82 -9.59 -1.65
CA THR A 240 0.55 -10.45 -0.48
C THR A 240 1.45 -11.68 -0.43
N LEU A 241 1.81 -12.25 -1.59
CA LEU A 241 2.73 -13.39 -1.68
C LEU A 241 4.18 -12.97 -1.38
N LEU A 242 4.58 -11.78 -1.85
CA LEU A 242 5.82 -11.12 -1.43
C LEU A 242 5.88 -10.97 0.10
N GLN A 243 4.80 -10.52 0.75
CA GLN A 243 4.78 -10.31 2.19
C GLN A 243 5.02 -11.61 2.98
N SER A 244 4.25 -12.67 2.69
CA SER A 244 4.44 -13.98 3.33
C SER A 244 5.83 -14.60 3.04
N PHE A 245 6.38 -14.35 1.84
CA PHE A 245 7.66 -14.90 1.42
C PHE A 245 8.85 -14.15 2.04
N TYR A 246 8.81 -12.81 2.11
CA TYR A 246 9.87 -11.99 2.70
C TYR A 246 9.97 -12.14 4.21
N GLU A 247 8.84 -12.22 4.94
CA GLU A 247 8.85 -12.47 6.39
C GLU A 247 9.51 -13.82 6.72
N TRP A 248 9.24 -14.85 5.90
CA TRP A 248 9.88 -16.17 6.01
C TRP A 248 11.35 -16.19 5.56
N LEU A 249 11.72 -15.44 4.52
CA LEU A 249 13.10 -15.29 4.07
C LEU A 249 13.96 -14.57 5.10
N ILE A 250 13.45 -13.50 5.71
CA ILE A 250 14.06 -12.77 6.83
C ILE A 250 14.32 -13.74 8.00
N GLY A 251 13.32 -14.56 8.36
CA GLY A 251 13.44 -15.57 9.40
C GLY A 251 14.43 -16.71 9.10
N ARG A 252 14.69 -17.04 7.83
CA ARG A 252 15.72 -18.03 7.44
C ARG A 252 17.09 -17.43 7.15
N ALA A 253 17.18 -16.17 6.74
CA ALA A 253 18.45 -15.53 6.42
C ALA A 253 19.35 -15.40 7.66
N SER A 254 18.77 -15.05 8.82
CA SER A 254 19.47 -15.04 10.10
C SER A 254 20.06 -16.40 10.48
N LEU A 255 19.35 -17.49 10.18
CA LEU A 255 19.78 -18.87 10.47
C LEU A 255 20.89 -19.39 9.54
N VAL A 256 21.02 -18.84 8.33
CA VAL A 256 21.97 -19.33 7.31
C VAL A 256 23.23 -18.46 7.21
N TRP A 257 23.11 -17.15 7.43
CA TRP A 257 24.18 -16.19 7.16
C TRP A 257 24.75 -15.51 8.42
N GLY A 258 24.16 -15.73 9.60
CA GLY A 258 24.56 -15.07 10.85
C GLY A 258 24.28 -13.56 10.85
N ASP A 259 24.58 -12.88 11.94
CA ASP A 259 24.03 -11.54 12.26
C ASP A 259 24.28 -10.44 11.21
N GLY A 260 25.33 -10.54 10.40
CA GLY A 260 25.63 -9.59 9.30
C GLY A 260 24.69 -9.66 8.09
N TRP A 261 23.72 -10.58 8.06
CA TRP A 261 22.79 -10.76 6.93
C TRP A 261 21.92 -9.52 6.64
N ALA A 262 21.66 -8.69 7.65
CA ALA A 262 20.82 -7.49 7.55
C ALA A 262 21.51 -6.32 6.81
N ASP A 263 22.83 -6.38 6.66
CA ASP A 263 23.64 -5.38 5.99
C ASP A 263 23.93 -5.73 4.51
N MET A 264 23.45 -6.88 4.04
CA MET A 264 23.54 -7.29 2.62
C MET A 264 22.40 -6.70 1.78
N ILE A 265 22.68 -6.38 0.51
CA ILE A 265 21.67 -5.94 -0.46
C ILE A 265 20.91 -7.15 -1.03
N HIS A 266 19.59 -7.15 -0.82
CA HIS A 266 18.65 -8.18 -1.28
C HIS A 266 17.82 -7.63 -2.45
N ILE A 267 17.92 -8.23 -3.64
CA ILE A 267 17.11 -7.83 -4.80
C ILE A 267 16.19 -8.98 -5.22
N GLY A 268 14.88 -8.82 -5.01
CA GLY A 268 13.87 -9.79 -5.45
C GLY A 268 13.21 -9.36 -6.77
N HIS A 269 13.12 -10.25 -7.76
CA HIS A 269 12.41 -9.99 -9.01
C HIS A 269 11.16 -10.85 -9.13
N VAL A 270 9.98 -10.25 -9.35
CA VAL A 270 8.71 -10.97 -9.45
C VAL A 270 8.39 -11.27 -10.92
N SER A 271 7.97 -12.50 -11.26
CA SER A 271 7.55 -12.86 -12.63
C SER A 271 6.08 -12.47 -12.91
N ALA A 272 5.71 -12.45 -14.18
CA ALA A 272 4.44 -11.91 -14.65
C ALA A 272 3.29 -12.94 -14.71
N SER A 273 3.53 -14.22 -14.44
CA SER A 273 2.46 -15.23 -14.39
C SER A 273 2.76 -16.40 -13.46
N ALA A 274 1.68 -17.04 -12.99
CA ALA A 274 1.77 -18.27 -12.19
C ALA A 274 2.40 -19.42 -12.97
N ASP A 275 2.20 -19.50 -14.30
CA ASP A 275 2.75 -20.56 -15.15
C ASP A 275 4.25 -20.40 -15.41
N GLN A 276 4.76 -19.17 -15.52
CA GLN A 276 6.21 -18.93 -15.51
C GLN A 276 6.87 -19.32 -14.19
N ALA A 277 6.08 -19.42 -13.10
CA ALA A 277 6.56 -19.74 -11.78
C ALA A 277 6.35 -21.21 -11.36
N SER A 278 5.35 -21.88 -11.93
CA SER A 278 5.04 -23.30 -11.70
C SER A 278 5.61 -24.23 -12.79
N GLY A 279 5.82 -23.71 -14.00
CA GLY A 279 6.06 -24.48 -15.22
C GLY A 279 7.49 -24.38 -15.77
N VAL A 280 8.34 -25.30 -15.28
CA VAL A 280 9.59 -25.74 -15.93
C VAL A 280 10.75 -24.72 -15.97
N SER A 281 11.97 -25.23 -15.79
CA SER A 281 13.28 -24.55 -15.89
C SER A 281 13.44 -23.61 -17.10
N PHE A 282 12.67 -23.80 -18.18
CA PHE A 282 12.65 -22.90 -19.34
C PHE A 282 12.20 -21.47 -19.01
N ALA A 283 11.19 -21.25 -18.15
CA ALA A 283 10.76 -19.87 -17.83
C ALA A 283 11.83 -19.09 -17.04
N VAL A 284 12.62 -19.80 -16.22
CA VAL A 284 13.78 -19.25 -15.50
C VAL A 284 14.92 -18.93 -16.47
N ARG A 285 15.26 -19.88 -17.36
CA ARG A 285 16.20 -19.67 -18.46
C ARG A 285 15.81 -18.45 -19.29
N ASP A 286 14.54 -18.33 -19.68
CA ASP A 286 14.03 -17.26 -20.56
C ASP A 286 13.99 -15.91 -19.86
N THR A 287 13.81 -15.88 -18.54
CA THR A 287 14.04 -14.68 -17.74
C THR A 287 15.52 -14.28 -17.78
N ILE A 288 16.45 -15.20 -17.55
CA ILE A 288 17.89 -14.87 -17.46
C ILE A 288 18.50 -14.56 -18.84
N GLN A 289 18.03 -15.21 -19.91
CA GLN A 289 18.54 -15.03 -21.27
C GLN A 289 17.77 -13.95 -22.05
N GLY A 290 16.44 -13.92 -21.92
CA GLY A 290 15.55 -13.05 -22.71
C GLY A 290 15.20 -11.71 -22.05
N ASN A 291 15.22 -11.59 -20.72
CA ASN A 291 14.95 -10.31 -20.05
C ASN A 291 16.22 -9.46 -19.95
N GLU A 292 16.34 -8.48 -20.85
CA GLU A 292 17.46 -7.52 -20.86
C GLU A 292 17.59 -6.74 -19.53
N LYS A 293 16.47 -6.34 -18.91
CA LYS A 293 16.48 -5.61 -17.63
C LYS A 293 17.01 -6.49 -16.49
N TYR A 294 16.66 -7.77 -16.50
CA TYR A 294 17.22 -8.72 -15.54
C TYR A 294 18.74 -8.85 -15.72
N ARG A 295 19.23 -8.96 -16.96
CA ARG A 295 20.67 -9.03 -17.26
C ARG A 295 21.45 -7.76 -16.91
N LEU A 296 20.81 -6.59 -16.96
CA LEU A 296 21.40 -5.33 -16.49
C LEU A 296 21.58 -5.31 -14.96
N VAL A 297 20.63 -5.86 -14.20
CA VAL A 297 20.68 -5.92 -12.73
C VAL A 297 21.58 -7.06 -12.23
N PHE A 298 21.58 -8.21 -12.92
CA PHE A 298 22.30 -9.41 -12.53
C PHE A 298 23.30 -9.89 -13.62
N PRO A 299 24.27 -9.05 -14.03
CA PRO A 299 25.10 -9.30 -15.21
C PRO A 299 26.02 -10.52 -15.10
N ARG A 300 26.21 -11.07 -13.90
CA ARG A 300 27.03 -12.27 -13.62
C ARG A 300 26.23 -13.56 -13.50
N VAL A 301 24.89 -13.51 -13.35
CA VAL A 301 24.07 -14.73 -13.23
C VAL A 301 24.04 -15.45 -14.57
N ARG A 302 24.34 -16.75 -14.57
CA ARG A 302 24.38 -17.59 -15.78
C ARG A 302 23.62 -18.90 -15.59
N PRO A 303 22.81 -19.34 -16.58
CA PRO A 303 22.11 -20.61 -16.51
C PRO A 303 23.08 -21.81 -16.50
N HIS A 304 22.95 -22.76 -15.56
CA HIS A 304 23.76 -24.00 -15.61
C HIS A 304 23.30 -24.90 -16.78
N LYS A 305 24.13 -25.01 -17.82
CA LYS A 305 23.73 -25.57 -19.13
C LYS A 305 23.27 -27.02 -19.08
N ASP A 306 23.91 -27.86 -18.28
CA ASP A 306 23.62 -29.30 -18.24
C ASP A 306 22.43 -29.68 -17.33
N LYS A 307 21.78 -28.69 -16.70
CA LYS A 307 20.74 -28.88 -15.68
C LYS A 307 19.38 -28.32 -16.09
N PHE A 308 19.19 -28.02 -17.38
CA PHE A 308 17.98 -27.38 -17.90
C PHE A 308 16.70 -28.23 -17.90
N ALA A 309 16.78 -29.56 -17.78
CA ALA A 309 15.62 -30.45 -17.80
C ALA A 309 15.24 -31.01 -16.42
N GLU A 310 15.98 -30.67 -15.36
CA GLU A 310 15.72 -31.18 -14.02
C GLU A 310 14.57 -30.41 -13.33
N LYS A 311 13.91 -31.07 -12.37
CA LYS A 311 12.87 -30.44 -11.52
C LYS A 311 13.42 -29.33 -10.61
N GLU A 312 14.75 -29.31 -10.43
CA GLU A 312 15.48 -28.35 -9.61
C GLU A 312 16.54 -27.65 -10.46
N TRP A 313 16.73 -26.35 -10.26
CA TRP A 313 17.54 -25.52 -11.14
C TRP A 313 18.78 -24.95 -10.43
N ARG A 314 19.86 -24.68 -11.19
CA ARG A 314 21.16 -24.22 -10.66
C ARG A 314 21.77 -23.12 -11.53
N VAL A 315 22.58 -22.26 -10.91
CA VAL A 315 23.39 -21.21 -11.55
C VAL A 315 24.80 -21.73 -11.80
N GLU A 316 25.42 -21.35 -12.92
CA GLU A 316 26.80 -21.68 -13.25
C GLU A 316 27.76 -21.14 -12.16
N GLY A 317 28.62 -22.01 -11.61
CA GLY A 317 29.51 -21.69 -10.49
C GLY A 317 28.90 -21.86 -9.08
N CYS A 318 27.61 -22.16 -8.94
CA CYS A 318 26.97 -22.44 -7.65
C CYS A 318 26.62 -23.93 -7.51
N THR A 319 27.27 -24.63 -6.59
CA THR A 319 27.05 -26.08 -6.37
C THR A 319 25.88 -26.40 -5.43
N GLY A 320 25.41 -25.41 -4.66
CA GLY A 320 24.23 -25.49 -3.79
C GLY A 320 22.99 -24.82 -4.39
N LYS A 321 21.88 -24.82 -3.63
CA LYS A 321 20.67 -24.06 -3.97
C LYS A 321 21.00 -22.57 -3.93
N ASP A 322 20.77 -21.83 -5.02
CA ASP A 322 20.84 -20.37 -5.01
C ASP A 322 19.66 -19.84 -4.16
N PRO A 323 19.90 -19.19 -3.01
CA PRO A 323 18.83 -18.73 -2.14
C PRO A 323 18.19 -17.43 -2.62
N THR A 324 18.79 -16.74 -3.61
CA THR A 324 18.32 -15.45 -4.14
C THR A 324 17.23 -15.59 -5.20
N PHE A 325 16.96 -16.82 -5.68
CA PHE A 325 16.01 -17.06 -6.76
C PHE A 325 15.04 -18.22 -6.45
N ARG A 326 13.74 -17.90 -6.31
CA ARG A 326 12.64 -18.85 -6.13
C ARG A 326 11.42 -18.33 -6.90
N ALA A 327 10.70 -19.23 -7.57
CA ALA A 327 9.43 -18.92 -8.23
C ALA A 327 8.30 -19.71 -7.55
N VAL A 328 7.12 -19.09 -7.39
CA VAL A 328 5.97 -19.66 -6.67
C VAL A 328 4.69 -19.45 -7.48
N GLY A 329 4.02 -20.54 -7.86
CA GLY A 329 2.69 -20.53 -8.50
C GLY A 329 1.55 -20.60 -7.49
N VAL A 330 0.34 -20.19 -7.90
CA VAL A 330 -0.77 -19.84 -6.98
C VAL A 330 -1.45 -21.05 -6.30
N HIS A 331 -1.28 -22.29 -6.79
CA HIS A 331 -1.96 -23.49 -6.23
C HIS A 331 -1.10 -24.78 -6.20
N GLY A 332 0.23 -24.68 -6.13
CA GLY A 332 1.11 -25.85 -5.98
C GLY A 332 1.50 -26.11 -4.51
N PRO A 333 1.79 -27.37 -4.11
CA PRO A 333 2.49 -27.62 -2.85
C PRO A 333 3.90 -27.01 -2.90
N LEU A 334 4.45 -26.64 -1.73
CA LEU A 334 5.81 -26.15 -1.58
C LEU A 334 6.83 -27.18 -2.11
N LEU A 335 7.52 -26.85 -3.21
CA LEU A 335 8.70 -27.56 -3.67
C LEU A 335 9.95 -26.95 -2.98
N GLY A 336 10.48 -27.68 -2.01
CA GLY A 336 11.56 -27.24 -1.09
C GLY A 336 12.97 -27.42 -1.63
#